data_AF-A0A1R4K762-F1
#
_entry.id   AF-A0A1R4K762-F1
#
_cell.length_a   1.000
_cell.length_b   1.000
_cell.length_c   1.000
_cell.angle_alpha   90.00
_cell.angle_beta   90.00
_cell.angle_gamma   90.00
#
_symmetry.space_group_name_H-M   'P 1'
#
loop_
_entity.id
_entity.type
_entity.pdbx_description
1 polymer ?
#
loop_
_entity_poly.entity_id
_entity_poly.type
_entity_poly.pdbx_seq_one_letter_code
_entity_poly.pdbx_strand_id
1 'polypeptide(L)'
;MKKIIFYVPAIVFTILYGVVAITNIGAISPIVVVWLALFFISGFILNKNISWGSLLGALPAIHIIYMGTQETGQIINEMTIGIVLLIFYITCGYFVYRNNKISKE
;
A
#
# COMPACT_ATOMS: atom_id res chain seq x y z
N MET A 1 -0.74 -17.44 -1.66
CA MET A 1 -0.93 -16.35 -0.68
C MET A 1 -2.37 -16.36 -0.21
N LYS A 2 -2.59 -16.25 1.11
CA LYS A 2 -3.93 -16.04 1.64
C LYS A 2 -4.42 -14.66 1.19
N LYS A 3 -5.69 -14.56 0.78
CA LYS A 3 -6.31 -13.33 0.25
C LYS A 3 -6.20 -12.12 1.19
N ILE A 4 -6.17 -12.37 2.50
CA ILE A 4 -6.01 -11.34 3.53
C ILE A 4 -4.67 -10.58 3.44
N ILE A 5 -3.61 -11.22 2.93
CA ILE A 5 -2.27 -10.64 2.87
C ILE A 5 -2.28 -9.36 2.01
N PHE A 6 -3.09 -9.30 0.95
CA PHE A 6 -3.17 -8.13 0.06
C PHE A 6 -3.69 -6.85 0.75
N TYR A 7 -4.32 -6.99 1.92
CA TYR A 7 -4.85 -5.88 2.70
C TYR A 7 -3.91 -5.44 3.81
N VAL A 8 -2.76 -6.09 4.01
CA VAL A 8 -1.83 -5.77 5.10
C VAL A 8 -1.40 -4.29 5.09
N PRO A 9 -0.99 -3.68 3.94
CA PRO A 9 -0.69 -2.25 3.91
C PRO A 9 -1.88 -1.38 4.31
N ALA A 10 -3.09 -1.70 3.83
CA ALA A 10 -4.30 -0.96 4.17
C ALA A 10 -4.60 -1.03 5.67
N ILE A 11 -4.52 -2.21 6.28
CA ILE A 11 -4.79 -2.44 7.71
C ILE A 11 -3.77 -1.68 8.56
N VAL A 12 -2.47 -1.80 8.26
CA VAL A 12 -1.40 -1.14 9.02
C VAL A 12 -1.55 0.39 8.95
N PHE A 13 -1.74 0.95 7.75
CA PHE A 13 -1.92 2.38 7.59
C PHE A 13 -3.21 2.89 8.25
N THR A 14 -4.30 2.11 8.20
CA THR A 14 -5.56 2.48 8.87
C THR A 14 -5.38 2.58 10.38
N ILE A 15 -4.66 1.63 10.99
CA ILE A 15 -4.38 1.65 12.43
C ILE A 15 -3.51 2.87 12.78
N LEU A 16 -2.42 3.08 12.05
CA LEU A 16 -1.49 4.19 12.31
C LEU A 16 -2.19 5.54 12.23
N TYR A 17 -2.86 5.82 11.10
CA TYR A 17 -3.54 7.11 10.92
C TYR A 17 -4.84 7.22 11.73
N GLY A 18 -5.47 6.10 12.08
CA GLY A 18 -6.61 6.07 12.99
C GLY A 18 -6.22 6.52 14.40
N VAL A 19 -5.08 6.06 14.92
CA VAL A 19 -4.56 6.52 16.23
C VAL A 19 -4.22 8.01 16.19
N VAL A 20 -3.57 8.48 15.13
CA VAL A 20 -3.25 9.91 14.94
C VAL A 20 -4.52 10.76 14.91
N ALA A 21 -5.57 10.29 14.22
CA ALA A 21 -6.84 11.00 14.14
C ALA A 21 -7.56 11.11 15.49
N ILE A 22 -7.54 10.05 16.31
CA ILE A 22 -8.18 10.05 17.64
C ILE A 22 -7.39 10.92 18.64
N THR A 23 -6.06 10.85 18.59
CA THR A 23 -5.19 11.57 19.52
C THR A 23 -5.02 13.05 19.17
N ASN A 24 -5.48 13.47 17.98
CA ASN A 24 -5.38 14.85 17.47
C ASN A 24 -3.93 15.38 17.46
N ILE A 25 -2.97 14.46 17.30
CA ILE A 25 -1.54 14.77 17.25
C ILE A 25 -1.18 15.16 15.81
N GLY A 26 -1.34 16.45 15.50
CA GLY A 26 -0.92 17.04 14.23
C GLY A 26 -1.96 16.98 13.10
N ALA A 27 -1.73 17.79 12.07
CA ALA A 27 -2.60 17.88 10.91
C ALA A 27 -2.40 16.66 9.99
N ILE A 28 -3.46 15.88 9.77
CA ILE A 28 -3.46 14.79 8.78
C ILE A 28 -3.68 15.39 7.40
N SER A 29 -2.72 15.18 6.50
CA SER A 29 -2.89 15.59 5.10
C SER A 29 -4.02 14.79 4.43
N PRO A 30 -4.94 15.43 3.69
CA PRO A 30 -6.01 14.74 2.96
C PRO A 30 -5.52 13.64 2.01
N ILE A 31 -4.27 13.73 1.54
CA ILE A 31 -3.66 12.73 0.64
C ILE A 31 -3.60 11.32 1.27
N VAL A 32 -3.53 11.24 2.60
CA VAL A 32 -3.48 9.97 3.34
C VAL A 32 -4.75 9.15 3.12
N VAL A 33 -5.90 9.82 3.03
CA VAL A 33 -7.19 9.15 2.76
C VAL A 33 -7.19 8.53 1.37
N VAL A 34 -6.58 9.21 0.40
CA VAL A 34 -6.42 8.70 -0.97
C VAL A 34 -5.52 7.46 -0.99
N TRP A 35 -4.42 7.47 -0.22
CA TRP A 35 -3.55 6.29 -0.08
C TRP A 35 -4.28 5.10 0.51
N LEU A 36 -5.04 5.30 1.60
CA LEU A 36 -5.84 4.25 2.22
C LEU A 36 -6.84 3.66 1.22
N ALA A 37 -7.58 4.51 0.51
CA ALA A 37 -8.52 4.07 -0.52
C ALA A 37 -7.82 3.22 -1.61
N LEU A 38 -6.67 3.68 -2.10
CA LEU A 38 -5.88 2.95 -3.10
C LEU A 38 -5.38 1.59 -2.58
N PHE A 39 -4.91 1.51 -1.33
CA PHE A 39 -4.53 0.23 -0.72
C PHE A 39 -5.71 -0.74 -0.57
N PHE A 40 -6.88 -0.26 -0.15
CA PHE A 40 -8.09 -1.08 -0.05
C PHE A 40 -8.57 -1.57 -1.42
N ILE A 41 -8.63 -0.69 -2.42
CA ILE A 41 -9.02 -1.05 -3.78
C ILE A 41 -8.02 -2.04 -4.39
N SER A 42 -6.72 -1.81 -4.19
CA SER A 42 -5.66 -2.73 -4.61
C SER A 42 -5.86 -4.12 -4.01
N GLY A 43 -6.06 -4.20 -2.69
CA GLY A 43 -6.32 -5.45 -1.99
C GLY A 43 -7.57 -6.17 -2.52
N PHE A 44 -8.64 -5.43 -2.78
CA PHE A 44 -9.88 -5.97 -3.35
C PHE A 44 -9.71 -6.54 -4.76
N ILE A 45 -8.99 -5.85 -5.64
CA ILE A 45 -8.73 -6.31 -7.01
C ILE A 45 -7.79 -7.52 -7.00
N LEU A 46 -6.74 -7.51 -6.19
CA LEU A 46 -5.83 -8.66 -6.03
C LEU A 46 -6.54 -9.88 -5.45
N ASN A 47 -7.50 -9.70 -4.54
CA ASN A 47 -8.34 -10.77 -3.99
C ASN A 47 -9.25 -11.42 -5.04
N LYS A 48 -9.62 -10.68 -6.09
CA LYS A 48 -10.32 -11.21 -7.29
C LYS A 48 -9.39 -11.89 -8.29
N ASN A 49 -8.13 -12.15 -7.90
CA ASN A 49 -7.09 -12.68 -8.77
C ASN A 49 -6.80 -11.80 -9.99
N ILE A 50 -6.95 -10.47 -9.90
CA ILE A 50 -6.60 -9.57 -11.01
C ILE A 50 -5.25 -8.92 -10.68
N SER A 51 -4.20 -9.28 -11.43
CA SER A 51 -2.81 -8.82 -11.17
C SER A 51 -2.65 -7.31 -11.30
N TRP A 52 -3.44 -6.66 -12.15
CA TRP A 52 -3.46 -5.19 -12.32
C TRP A 52 -3.77 -4.43 -11.03
N GLY A 53 -4.41 -5.08 -10.05
CA GLY A 53 -4.66 -4.49 -8.73
C GLY A 53 -3.38 -4.08 -8.00
N SER A 54 -2.24 -4.74 -8.27
CA SER A 54 -0.94 -4.39 -7.71
C SER A 54 -0.50 -2.95 -8.04
N LEU A 55 -0.80 -2.47 -9.25
CA LEU A 55 -0.39 -1.13 -9.68
C LEU A 55 -1.04 -0.03 -8.84
N LEU A 56 -2.30 -0.22 -8.41
CA LEU A 56 -2.98 0.74 -7.55
C LEU A 56 -2.34 0.85 -6.17
N GLY A 57 -1.81 -0.26 -5.62
CA GLY A 57 -1.10 -0.26 -4.36
C GLY A 57 0.34 0.27 -4.47
N ALA A 58 0.94 0.13 -5.66
CA ALA A 58 2.25 0.71 -5.95
C ALA A 58 2.22 2.24 -6.04
N LEU A 59 1.10 2.85 -6.46
CA LEU A 59 0.98 4.30 -6.58
C LEU A 59 1.23 5.05 -5.24
N PRO A 60 0.55 4.73 -4.13
CA PRO A 60 0.89 5.31 -2.83
C PRO A 60 2.33 5.02 -2.41
N ALA A 61 2.86 3.83 -2.71
CA ALA A 61 4.24 3.47 -2.37
C ALA A 61 5.25 4.39 -3.07
N ILE A 62 5.08 4.63 -4.37
CA ILE A 62 5.90 5.56 -5.15
C ILE A 62 5.76 6.99 -4.60
N HIS A 63 4.54 7.40 -4.25
CA HIS A 63 4.32 8.72 -3.67
C HIS A 63 5.04 8.88 -2.32
N ILE A 64 5.01 7.86 -1.46
CA ILE A 64 5.73 7.87 -0.17
C ILE A 64 7.25 7.90 -0.39
N ILE A 65 7.78 7.17 -1.38
CA ILE A 65 9.19 7.27 -1.78
C ILE A 65 9.53 8.71 -2.16
N TYR A 66 8.71 9.33 -3.01
CA TYR A 66 8.91 10.70 -3.44
C TYR A 66 8.88 11.69 -2.27
N MET A 67 7.94 11.55 -1.33
CA MET A 67 7.91 12.38 -0.12
C MET A 67 9.16 12.17 0.75
N GLY A 68 9.64 10.94 0.87
CA GLY A 68 10.87 10.64 1.60
C GLY A 68 12.16 11.17 0.96
N THR A 69 12.12 11.63 -0.30
CA THR A 69 13.25 12.38 -0.91
C THR A 69 13.24 13.87 -0.56
N GLN A 70 12.15 14.35 0.03
CA GLN A 70 12.04 15.72 0.54
C GLN A 70 12.40 15.71 2.02
N GLU A 71 13.10 16.74 2.49
CA GLU A 71 13.44 16.92 3.90
C GLU A 71 12.17 17.28 4.69
N THR A 72 11.34 16.27 5.03
CA THR A 72 10.07 16.43 5.76
C THR A 72 10.25 16.59 7.28
N GLY A 73 11.50 16.51 7.78
CA GLY A 73 11.81 16.67 9.20
C GLY A 73 11.32 15.52 10.09
N GLN A 74 10.91 14.39 9.51
CA GLN A 74 10.48 13.20 10.25
C GLN A 74 11.68 12.32 10.64
N ILE A 75 11.65 11.79 11.87
CA ILE A 75 12.68 10.90 12.44
C ILE A 75 12.74 9.55 11.68
N ILE A 76 11.65 9.16 11.04
CA ILE A 76 11.52 7.89 10.32
C ILE A 76 11.75 8.14 8.83
N ASN A 77 12.61 7.33 8.22
CA ASN A 77 12.90 7.40 6.80
C ASN A 77 11.70 6.89 5.97
N GLU A 78 10.85 7.81 5.51
CA GLU A 78 9.66 7.53 4.69
C GLU A 78 10.01 6.82 3.38
N MET A 79 11.18 7.13 2.81
CA MET A 79 11.68 6.48 1.58
C MET A 79 11.82 4.97 1.77
N THR A 80 12.34 4.54 2.92
CA THR A 80 12.50 3.11 3.22
C THR A 80 11.14 2.40 3.30
N ILE A 81 10.14 3.03 3.93
CA ILE A 81 8.78 2.49 4.03
C ILE A 81 8.17 2.36 2.63
N GLY A 82 8.30 3.40 1.81
CA GLY A 82 7.82 3.39 0.44
C GLY A 82 8.43 2.28 -0.41
N ILE A 83 9.74 2.03 -0.28
CA ILE A 83 10.44 0.93 -0.98
C ILE A 83 9.89 -0.44 -0.54
N VAL A 84 9.70 -0.66 0.76
CA VAL A 84 9.14 -1.91 1.28
C VAL A 84 7.73 -2.16 0.73
N LEU A 85 6.89 -1.13 0.69
CA LEU A 85 5.54 -1.21 0.13
C LEU A 85 5.55 -1.50 -1.37
N LEU A 86 6.49 -0.89 -2.11
CA LEU A 86 6.62 -1.10 -3.54
C LEU A 86 6.99 -2.56 -3.84
N ILE A 87 8.00 -3.09 -3.14
CA ILE A 87 8.41 -4.50 -3.27
C ILE A 87 7.26 -5.44 -2.91
N PHE A 88 6.51 -5.12 -1.85
CA PHE A 88 5.34 -5.89 -1.44
C PHE A 88 4.30 -5.98 -2.57
N TYR A 89 3.90 -4.84 -3.14
CA TYR A 89 2.88 -4.83 -4.20
C TYR A 89 3.36 -5.46 -5.51
N ILE A 90 4.64 -5.33 -5.86
CA ILE A 90 5.24 -6.04 -7.01
C ILE A 90 5.16 -7.55 -6.78
N THR A 91 5.52 -8.02 -5.59
CA THR A 91 5.48 -9.45 -5.23
C THR A 91 4.06 -10.00 -5.26
N CYS A 92 3.08 -9.25 -4.74
CA CYS A 92 1.67 -9.61 -4.82
C CYS A 92 1.17 -9.70 -6.27
N GLY A 93 1.52 -8.72 -7.11
CA GLY A 93 1.19 -8.71 -8.53
C GLY A 93 1.76 -9.93 -9.27
N TYR A 94 3.04 -10.22 -9.07
CA TYR A 94 3.72 -11.37 -9.67
C TYR A 94 3.09 -12.70 -9.28
N PHE A 95 2.79 -12.90 -7.99
CA PHE A 95 2.18 -14.14 -7.52
C PHE A 95 0.78 -14.36 -8.07
N VAL A 96 -0.05 -13.31 -8.12
CA VAL A 96 -1.40 -13.39 -8.71
C VAL A 96 -1.31 -13.67 -10.21
N TYR A 97 -0.38 -13.02 -10.92
CA TYR A 97 -0.13 -13.28 -12.33
C TYR A 97 0.26 -14.74 -12.59
N ARG A 98 1.18 -15.29 -11.80
CA ARG A 98 1.62 -16.68 -11.92
C ARG A 98 0.49 -17.67 -11.64
N ASN A 99 -0.32 -17.42 -10.60
CA ASN A 99 -1.46 -18.26 -10.28
C ASN A 99 -2.54 -18.26 -11.38
N ASN A 100 -2.78 -17.11 -12.01
CA ASN A 100 -3.71 -17.03 -13.14
C ASN A 100 -3.21 -17.81 -14.36
N LYS A 101 -1.90 -17.84 -14.60
CA LYS A 101 -1.33 -18.60 -15.71
C LYS A 101 -1.50 -20.10 -15.50
N ILE A 102 -1.19 -20.59 -14.29
CA ILE A 102 -1.37 -22.01 -13.91
C ILE A 102 -2.83 -22.44 -14.02
N SER A 103 -3.79 -21.58 -13.66
CA SER A 103 -5.22 -21.91 -13.75
C SER A 103 -5.76 -21.98 -15.19
N LYS A 104 -5.01 -21.53 -16.18
CA LYS A 104 -5.41 -21.53 -17.60
C LYS A 104 -4.76 -22.65 -18.42
N GLU A 105 -3.78 -23.34 -17.86
CA GLU A 105 -3.14 -24.56 -18.40
C GLU A 105 -3.88 -25.80 -17.88
#